data_AF-E6X3X4-F1
#
_entry.id   AF-E6X3X4-F1
#
_cell.length_a   1.000
_cell.length_b   1.000
_cell.length_c   1.000
_cell.angle_alpha   90.00
_cell.angle_beta   90.00
_cell.angle_gamma   90.00
#
_symmetry.space_group_name_H-M   'P 1'
#
loop_
_entity.id
_entity.type
_entity.pdbx_description
1 polymer ?
#
loop_
_entity_poly.entity_id
_entity_poly.type
_entity_poly.pdbx_seq_one_letter_code
_entity_poly.pdbx_strand_id
1 'polypeptide(L)'
;MKLSTLFTVGLLFLGINAAIARVGIPIPYGDEDKIIKILDLPDTEEFQLEDGTYFDIGKMYTISHIVWLPYSNTEVVITGYVDDDTYVELTPEQLIEIAALAKVEIPETASASFFDRIGGKIVLGLLALVVLYGIYASYFKKDTE
;
A
#
# COMPACT_ATOMS: atom_id res chain seq x y z
N MET A 1 29.69 -16.57 -3.07
CA MET A 1 29.58 -16.10 -1.67
C MET A 1 30.26 -17.13 -0.76
N LYS A 2 31.05 -16.72 0.23
CA LYS A 2 31.73 -17.66 1.14
C LYS A 2 30.69 -18.28 2.08
N LEU A 3 30.82 -19.57 2.39
CA LEU A 3 29.90 -20.30 3.28
C LEU A 3 29.79 -19.63 4.67
N SER A 4 30.87 -19.00 5.13
CA SER A 4 30.88 -18.23 6.39
C SER A 4 29.97 -17.02 6.36
N THR A 5 29.82 -16.34 5.22
CA THR A 5 28.95 -15.15 5.10
C THR A 5 27.47 -15.54 5.14
N LEU A 6 27.12 -16.71 4.59
CA LEU A 6 25.75 -17.25 4.66
C LEU A 6 25.37 -17.65 6.09
N PHE A 7 26.32 -18.21 6.84
CA PHE A 7 26.12 -18.63 8.23
C PHE A 7 25.93 -17.43 9.19
N THR A 8 26.72 -16.37 9.00
CA THR A 8 26.57 -15.13 9.80
C THR A 8 25.23 -14.44 9.53
N VAL A 9 24.77 -14.41 8.27
CA VAL A 9 23.44 -13.87 7.93
C VAL A 9 22.32 -14.71 8.57
N GLY A 10 22.44 -16.04 8.54
CA GLY A 10 21.46 -16.94 9.19
C GLY A 10 21.35 -16.76 10.72
N LEU A 11 22.48 -16.55 11.40
CA LEU A 11 22.49 -16.30 12.85
C LEU A 11 21.87 -14.94 13.24
N LEU A 12 22.01 -13.92 12.38
CA LEU A 12 21.34 -12.64 12.56
C LEU A 12 19.80 -12.78 12.51
N PHE A 13 19.27 -13.59 11.59
CA PHE A 13 17.82 -13.84 11.51
C PHE A 13 17.27 -14.59 12.73
N LEU A 14 18.02 -15.52 13.33
CA LEU A 14 17.59 -16.24 14.54
C LEU A 14 17.57 -15.35 15.79
N GLY A 15 18.53 -14.44 15.94
CA GLY A 15 18.58 -13.49 17.06
C GLY A 15 17.43 -12.47 17.04
N ILE A 16 17.01 -12.03 15.85
CA ILE A 16 15.90 -11.09 15.67
C ILE A 16 14.57 -11.71 16.13
N ASN A 17 14.30 -12.98 15.81
CA ASN A 17 13.09 -13.68 16.25
C ASN A 17 13.00 -13.79 17.79
N ALA A 18 14.12 -14.08 18.46
CA ALA A 18 14.17 -14.17 19.92
C ALA A 18 13.99 -12.81 20.63
N ALA A 19 14.39 -11.71 20.00
CA ALA A 19 14.17 -10.35 20.53
C ALA A 19 12.72 -9.88 20.33
N ILE A 20 12.13 -10.15 19.16
CA ILE A 20 10.73 -9.81 18.85
C ILE A 20 9.76 -10.57 19.78
N ALA A 21 10.03 -11.85 20.06
CA ALA A 21 9.22 -12.66 20.97
C ALA A 21 9.26 -12.18 22.45
N ARG A 22 10.34 -11.51 22.88
CA ARG A 22 10.46 -10.98 24.26
C ARG A 22 9.67 -9.70 24.50
N VAL A 23 9.34 -8.96 23.43
CA VAL A 23 8.62 -7.67 23.54
C VAL A 23 7.11 -7.89 23.63
N GLY A 24 6.58 -9.01 23.13
CA GLY A 24 5.17 -9.41 23.32
C GLY A 24 4.12 -8.45 22.74
N ILE A 25 4.55 -7.40 22.02
CA ILE A 25 3.65 -6.46 21.36
C ILE A 25 3.25 -7.09 20.02
N PRO A 26 1.96 -7.40 19.82
CA PRO A 26 1.49 -7.85 18.52
C PRO A 26 1.70 -6.70 17.53
N ILE A 27 2.46 -6.96 16.46
CA ILE A 27 2.64 -6.00 15.38
C ILE A 27 1.46 -6.21 14.43
N PRO A 28 0.55 -5.23 14.26
CA PRO A 28 -0.50 -5.35 13.27
C PRO A 28 0.13 -5.38 11.87
N TYR A 29 -0.30 -6.31 11.04
CA TYR A 29 0.08 -6.42 9.63
C TYR A 29 -1.08 -7.03 8.87
N GLY A 30 -1.16 -6.76 7.57
CA GLY A 30 -2.26 -7.27 6.76
C GLY A 30 -2.30 -6.64 5.39
N ASP A 31 -3.40 -6.96 4.71
CA ASP A 31 -3.79 -6.37 3.45
C ASP A 31 -5.07 -5.54 3.67
N GLU A 32 -5.16 -4.39 3.00
CA GLU A 32 -6.28 -3.45 3.08
C GLU A 32 -6.63 -2.96 1.67
N ASP A 33 -7.90 -3.04 1.29
CA ASP A 33 -8.38 -2.49 0.03
C ASP A 33 -8.57 -0.98 0.16
N LYS A 34 -8.09 -0.24 -0.83
CA LYS A 34 -8.15 1.20 -0.83
C LYS A 34 -8.86 1.70 -2.08
N ILE A 35 -9.99 2.35 -1.85
CA ILE A 35 -10.85 2.90 -2.88
C ILE A 35 -10.73 4.42 -2.83
N ILE A 36 -10.46 5.06 -3.96
CA ILE A 36 -10.22 6.50 -4.02
C ILE A 36 -10.96 7.07 -5.22
N LYS A 37 -11.83 8.05 -4.96
CA LYS A 37 -12.47 8.84 -6.02
C LYS A 37 -11.43 9.61 -6.84
N ILE A 38 -11.58 9.58 -8.16
CA ILE A 38 -10.73 10.28 -9.14
C ILE A 38 -11.50 11.43 -9.79
N LEU A 39 -12.75 11.18 -10.18
CA LEU A 39 -13.51 12.05 -11.06
C LEU A 39 -15.00 11.94 -10.75
N ASP A 40 -15.65 13.09 -10.61
CA ASP A 40 -17.09 13.16 -10.39
C ASP A 40 -17.85 12.92 -11.71
N LEU A 41 -18.93 12.13 -11.65
CA LEU A 41 -19.89 11.97 -12.74
C LEU A 41 -21.09 12.90 -12.52
N PRO A 42 -21.85 13.26 -13.58
CA PRO A 42 -23.07 14.04 -13.39
C PRO A 42 -24.14 13.17 -12.73
N ASP A 43 -24.92 13.75 -11.80
CA ASP A 43 -26.02 13.05 -11.12
C ASP A 43 -27.22 12.83 -12.06
N THR A 44 -27.10 11.83 -12.94
CA THR A 44 -28.15 11.44 -13.90
C THR A 44 -28.58 9.99 -13.67
N GLU A 45 -29.79 9.63 -14.10
CA GLU A 45 -30.36 8.29 -13.86
C GLU A 45 -29.46 7.16 -14.40
N GLU A 46 -28.64 7.44 -15.41
CA GLU A 46 -27.69 6.49 -16.01
C GLU A 46 -26.52 6.13 -15.08
N PHE A 47 -26.23 6.93 -14.06
CA PHE A 47 -25.16 6.71 -13.08
C PHE A 47 -25.70 6.44 -11.67
N GLN A 48 -27.00 6.14 -11.56
CA GLN A 48 -27.66 5.82 -10.32
C GLN A 48 -27.75 4.30 -10.12
N LEU A 49 -27.38 3.83 -8.94
CA LEU A 49 -27.56 2.46 -8.49
C LEU A 49 -29.02 2.19 -8.12
N GLU A 50 -29.38 0.91 -7.98
CA GLU A 50 -30.75 0.49 -7.65
C GLU A 50 -31.27 1.03 -6.31
N ASP A 51 -30.37 1.36 -5.38
CA ASP A 51 -30.68 1.94 -4.08
C ASP A 51 -30.85 3.47 -4.11
N GLY A 52 -30.64 4.09 -5.26
CA GLY A 52 -30.73 5.54 -5.46
C GLY A 52 -29.41 6.29 -5.27
N THR A 53 -28.32 5.59 -4.94
CA THR A 53 -26.99 6.19 -4.76
C THR A 53 -26.32 6.41 -6.12
N TYR A 54 -25.66 7.55 -6.31
CA TYR A 54 -24.86 7.80 -7.51
C TYR A 54 -23.43 7.28 -7.31
N PHE A 55 -22.82 6.78 -8.38
CA PHE A 55 -21.40 6.41 -8.35
C PHE A 55 -20.57 7.36 -9.23
N ASP A 56 -19.36 7.63 -8.77
CA ASP A 56 -18.35 8.41 -9.46
C ASP A 56 -17.31 7.49 -10.11
N ILE A 57 -16.27 8.03 -10.75
CA ILE A 57 -15.12 7.23 -11.17
C ILE A 57 -14.06 7.24 -10.09
N GLY A 58 -13.63 6.05 -9.69
CA GLY A 58 -12.58 5.81 -8.71
C GLY A 58 -11.48 4.89 -9.22
N LYS A 59 -10.56 4.62 -8.30
CA LYS A 59 -9.58 3.54 -8.40
C LYS A 59 -9.61 2.70 -7.16
N MET A 60 -9.33 1.41 -7.34
CA MET A 60 -9.16 0.44 -6.28
C MET A 60 -7.79 -0.23 -6.42
N TYR A 61 -7.13 -0.45 -5.28
CA TYR A 61 -5.97 -1.32 -5.15
C TYR A 61 -5.81 -1.77 -3.71
N THR A 62 -5.15 -2.90 -3.50
CA THR A 62 -4.86 -3.46 -2.19
C THR A 62 -3.47 -3.03 -1.75
N ILE A 63 -3.32 -2.59 -0.51
CA ILE A 63 -2.03 -2.31 0.13
C ILE A 63 -1.68 -3.44 1.08
N SER A 64 -0.42 -3.85 1.09
CA SER A 64 0.12 -4.71 2.15
C SER A 64 0.92 -3.85 3.11
N HIS A 65 0.61 -3.95 4.41
CA HIS A 65 1.11 -3.03 5.42
C HIS A 65 1.63 -3.73 6.67
N ILE A 66 2.52 -3.02 7.37
CA ILE A 66 2.93 -3.30 8.74
C ILE A 66 2.66 -2.06 9.57
N VAL A 67 1.87 -2.21 10.61
CA VAL A 67 1.24 -1.10 11.33
C VAL A 67 0.51 -0.18 10.37
N TRP A 68 0.80 1.12 10.30
CA TRP A 68 0.23 2.02 9.29
C TRP A 68 1.15 2.25 8.08
N LEU A 69 2.24 1.47 7.97
CA LEU A 69 3.26 1.65 6.93
C LEU A 69 3.07 0.65 5.79
N PRO A 70 2.70 1.12 4.58
CA PRO A 70 2.61 0.27 3.41
C PRO A 70 4.01 -0.14 2.94
N TYR A 71 4.19 -1.43 2.68
CA TYR A 71 5.42 -1.96 2.09
C TYR A 71 5.21 -2.51 0.68
N SER A 72 3.96 -2.72 0.25
CA SER A 72 3.62 -3.13 -1.11
C SER A 72 2.20 -2.68 -1.46
N ASN A 73 1.89 -2.67 -2.76
CA ASN A 73 0.54 -2.46 -3.28
C ASN A 73 0.34 -3.29 -4.56
N THR A 74 -0.89 -3.67 -4.86
CA THR A 74 -1.27 -4.32 -6.13
C THR A 74 -1.36 -3.31 -7.27
N GLU A 75 -1.60 -3.82 -8.49
CA GLU A 75 -1.93 -2.98 -9.64
C GLU A 75 -3.25 -2.23 -9.40
N VAL A 76 -3.34 -1.03 -9.96
CA VAL A 76 -4.51 -0.18 -9.78
C VAL A 76 -5.54 -0.46 -10.85
N VAL A 77 -6.77 -0.73 -10.42
CA VAL A 77 -7.93 -0.93 -11.28
C VAL A 77 -8.82 0.31 -11.20
N ILE A 78 -9.32 0.76 -12.34
CA ILE A 78 -10.30 1.86 -12.40
C ILE A 78 -11.69 1.25 -12.21
N THR A 79 -12.46 1.83 -11.29
CA THR A 79 -13.73 1.28 -10.82
C THR A 79 -14.77 2.40 -10.67
N GLY A 80 -16.04 2.03 -10.53
CA GLY A 80 -17.05 2.96 -10.02
C GLY A 80 -16.82 3.17 -8.53
N TYR A 81 -16.76 4.42 -8.09
CA TYR A 81 -16.65 4.84 -6.70
C TYR A 81 -18.03 5.08 -6.12
N VAL A 82 -18.43 4.34 -5.09
CA VAL A 82 -19.66 4.60 -4.35
C VAL A 82 -19.31 5.26 -3.03
N ASP A 83 -18.44 4.62 -2.26
CA ASP A 83 -17.86 5.12 -1.02
C ASP A 83 -16.47 4.52 -0.80
N ASP A 84 -15.89 4.73 0.39
CA ASP A 84 -14.53 4.31 0.71
C ASP A 84 -14.40 2.78 0.92
N ASP A 85 -15.52 2.05 1.04
CA ASP A 85 -15.59 0.60 1.26
C ASP A 85 -16.26 -0.14 0.08
N THR A 86 -16.94 0.58 -0.81
CA THR A 86 -17.80 0.05 -1.86
C THR A 86 -17.41 0.58 -3.24
N TYR A 87 -17.20 -0.35 -4.17
CA TYR A 87 -16.91 -0.04 -5.55
C TYR A 87 -17.70 -0.92 -6.52
N VAL A 88 -17.84 -0.43 -7.75
CA VAL A 88 -18.41 -1.19 -8.87
C VAL A 88 -17.29 -1.59 -9.82
N GLU A 89 -17.20 -2.87 -10.16
CA GLU A 89 -16.29 -3.33 -11.20
C GLU A 89 -16.77 -2.83 -12.57
N LEU A 90 -15.87 -2.15 -13.30
CA LEU A 90 -16.15 -1.62 -14.63
C LEU A 90 -15.25 -2.31 -15.64
N THR A 91 -15.84 -2.81 -16.72
CA THR A 91 -15.05 -3.31 -17.86
C THR A 91 -14.47 -2.14 -18.67
N PRO A 92 -13.41 -2.37 -19.46
CA PRO A 92 -12.86 -1.34 -20.34
C PRO A 92 -13.90 -0.74 -21.30
N GLU A 93 -14.83 -1.55 -21.80
CA GLU A 93 -15.92 -1.10 -22.67
C GLU A 93 -16.88 -0.16 -21.93
N GLN A 94 -17.25 -0.50 -20.69
CA GLN A 94 -18.10 0.35 -19.86
C GLN A 94 -17.43 1.69 -19.55
N LEU A 95 -16.12 1.71 -19.30
CA LEU A 95 -15.39 2.96 -19.09
C LEU A 95 -15.44 3.88 -20.32
N ILE A 96 -15.34 3.32 -21.53
CA ILE A 96 -15.44 4.09 -22.77
C ILE A 96 -16.85 4.65 -22.96
N GLU A 97 -17.87 3.85 -22.68
CA GLU A 97 -19.27 4.27 -22.76
C GLU A 97 -19.59 5.39 -21.75
N ILE A 98 -19.14 5.23 -20.50
CA ILE A 98 -19.30 6.25 -19.44
C ILE A 98 -18.59 7.55 -19.83
N ALA A 99 -17.34 7.47 -20.31
CA ALA A 99 -16.60 8.64 -20.77
C ALA A 99 -17.34 9.40 -21.89
N ALA A 100 -17.92 8.67 -22.85
CA ALA A 100 -18.69 9.26 -23.94
C ALA A 100 -20.02 9.87 -23.45
N LEU A 101 -20.73 9.20 -22.55
CA LEU A 101 -22.02 9.65 -22.02
C LEU A 101 -21.87 10.89 -21.14
N ALA A 102 -20.94 10.85 -20.18
CA ALA A 102 -20.68 11.94 -19.25
C ALA A 102 -19.87 13.08 -19.89
N LYS A 103 -19.31 12.88 -21.10
CA LYS A 103 -18.41 13.83 -21.80
C LYS A 103 -17.21 14.21 -20.94
N VAL A 104 -16.63 13.23 -20.25
CA VAL A 104 -15.48 13.40 -19.36
C VAL A 104 -14.30 12.56 -19.82
N GLU A 105 -13.09 13.03 -19.53
CA GLU A 105 -11.86 12.30 -19.83
C GLU A 105 -11.52 11.38 -18.64
N ILE A 106 -11.76 10.08 -18.81
CA ILE A 106 -11.34 9.06 -17.84
C ILE A 106 -9.90 8.67 -18.17
N PRO A 107 -8.97 8.69 -17.19
CA PRO A 107 -7.60 8.28 -17.43
C PRO A 107 -7.55 6.79 -17.80
N GLU A 108 -6.79 6.40 -18.83
CA GLU A 108 -6.63 4.97 -19.19
C GLU A 108 -5.83 4.18 -18.14
N THR A 109 -4.98 4.87 -17.39
CA THR A 109 -4.15 4.27 -16.35
C THR A 109 -4.21 5.11 -15.09
N ALA A 110 -4.31 4.42 -13.95
CA ALA A 110 -4.21 5.03 -12.65
C ALA A 110 -3.00 4.45 -11.91
N SER A 111 -2.48 5.21 -10.96
CA SER A 111 -1.44 4.72 -10.07
C SER A 111 -1.85 4.88 -8.62
N ALA A 112 -1.32 4.00 -7.78
CA ALA A 112 -1.56 4.04 -6.35
C ALA A 112 -0.98 5.34 -5.78
N SER A 113 -1.48 5.74 -4.61
CA SER A 113 -1.01 6.96 -3.95
C SER A 113 0.50 6.89 -3.68
N PHE A 114 1.17 8.04 -3.72
CA PHE A 114 2.64 8.11 -3.55
C PHE A 114 3.13 7.39 -2.29
N PHE A 115 2.41 7.58 -1.17
CA PHE A 115 2.78 6.97 0.11
C PHE A 115 2.70 5.45 0.06
N ASP A 116 1.66 4.91 -0.57
CA ASP A 116 1.43 3.47 -0.69
C ASP A 116 2.46 2.80 -1.61
N ARG A 117 2.87 3.50 -2.68
CA ARG A 117 3.86 2.99 -3.62
C ARG A 117 5.29 3.02 -3.07
N ILE A 118 5.65 4.15 -2.44
CA ILE A 118 7.05 4.48 -2.12
C ILE A 118 7.21 5.02 -0.69
N GLY A 119 6.31 5.89 -0.23
CA GLY A 119 6.49 6.59 1.04
C GLY A 119 6.68 5.68 2.25
N GLY A 120 5.86 4.63 2.39
CA GLY A 120 6.00 3.68 3.51
C GLY A 120 7.36 2.95 3.51
N LYS A 121 7.88 2.59 2.33
CA LYS A 121 9.22 1.98 2.18
C LYS A 121 10.34 2.93 2.59
N ILE A 122 10.22 4.22 2.29
CA ILE A 122 11.20 5.23 2.71
C ILE A 122 11.25 5.30 4.24
N VAL A 123 10.09 5.37 4.91
CA VAL A 123 10.01 5.42 6.37
C VAL A 123 10.59 4.14 6.99
N LEU A 124 10.21 2.97 6.48
CA LEU A 124 10.77 1.69 6.92
C LEU A 124 12.29 1.63 6.74
N GLY A 125 12.81 2.12 5.62
CA GLY A 125 14.25 2.20 5.35
C GLY A 125 14.98 3.10 6.35
N LEU A 126 14.42 4.27 6.68
CA LEU A 126 15.00 5.16 7.68
C LEU A 126 15.00 4.52 9.08
N LEU A 127 13.92 3.85 9.47
CA LEU A 127 13.85 3.11 10.74
C LEU A 127 14.91 2.00 10.79
N ALA A 128 15.07 1.24 9.71
CA ALA A 128 16.10 0.21 9.61
C ALA A 128 17.51 0.80 9.76
N LEU A 129 17.80 1.94 9.14
CA LEU A 129 19.09 2.62 9.28
C LEU A 129 19.37 3.06 10.71
N VAL A 130 18.36 3.58 11.43
CA VAL A 130 18.49 3.97 12.85
C VAL A 130 18.80 2.75 13.72
N VAL A 131 18.10 1.63 13.51
CA VAL A 131 18.35 0.38 14.24
C VAL A 131 19.76 -0.13 13.96
N LEU A 132 20.17 -0.18 12.68
CA LEU A 132 21.51 -0.61 12.28
C LEU A 132 22.60 0.29 12.87
N TYR A 133 22.38 1.61 12.90
CA TYR A 133 23.30 2.55 13.55
C TYR A 133 23.42 2.31 15.05
N GLY A 134 22.30 2.07 15.74
CA GLY A 134 22.29 1.74 17.16
C GLY A 134 23.07 0.46 17.49
N ILE A 135 22.89 -0.59 16.66
CA ILE A 135 23.68 -1.82 16.75
C ILE A 135 25.16 -1.51 16.51
N TYR A 136 25.50 -0.78 15.44
CA TYR A 136 26.87 -0.42 15.13
C TYR A 136 27.55 0.34 16.28
N ALA A 137 26.90 1.37 16.80
CA ALA A 137 27.41 2.17 17.92
C ALA A 137 27.58 1.35 19.20
N SER A 138 26.67 0.42 19.48
CA SER A 138 26.73 -0.43 20.68
C SER A 138 27.87 -1.47 20.63
N TYR A 139 28.15 -2.05 19.46
CA TYR A 139 29.09 -3.17 19.33
C TYR A 139 30.47 -2.77 18.82
N PHE A 140 30.59 -1.73 17.99
CA PHE A 140 31.84 -1.41 17.29
C PHE A 140 32.49 -0.10 17.71
N LYS A 141 31.79 0.76 18.46
CA LYS A 141 32.35 2.04 18.94
C LYS A 141 33.00 1.94 20.33
N LYS A 142 32.96 0.77 20.98
CA LYS A 142 33.30 0.62 22.40
C LYS A 142 34.80 0.40 22.68
N ASP A 143 35.64 0.31 21.64
CA ASP A 143 37.05 -0.07 21.77
C ASP A 143 38.05 1.06 21.44
N THR A 144 37.63 2.33 21.51
CA THR A 144 38.50 3.50 21.21
C THR A 144 38.79 4.43 22.40
N GLU A 145 38.66 3.95 23.63
CA GLU A 145 39.19 4.63 24.84
C GLU A 145 40.20 3.77 25.59
#